data_AF-E6XDR4-F1
#
_entry.id   AF-E6XDR4-F1
#
_cell.length_a   1.000
_cell.length_b   1.000
_cell.length_c   1.000
_cell.angle_alpha   90.00
_cell.angle_beta   90.00
_cell.angle_gamma   90.00
#
_symmetry.space_group_name_H-M   'P 1'
#
loop_
_entity.id
_entity.type
_entity.pdbx_description
1 polymer ?
#
loop_
_entity_poly.entity_id
_entity_poly.type
_entity_poly.pdbx_seq_one_letter_code
_entity_poly.pdbx_strand_id
1 'polypeptide(L)'
;MKNFFLVMTVAFCFLSCDNDDGNATNESQCNYEGLSYYDVDNDDETLIPESNLTTTYYPNNSGPGIPAVEIYKTDDVSMVFTTDVVTLNATGTGDLTINNGQTTTVNVICQRAGTAVGEEFRYDITLSGFEVEFCVVIDGVNP
;
A
#
# COMPACT_ATOMS: atom_id res chain seq x y z
N MET A 1 -17.52 3.41 45.19
CA MET A 1 -16.34 3.07 44.39
C MET A 1 -16.88 2.51 43.08
N LYS A 2 -17.24 3.39 42.13
CA LYS A 2 -16.39 3.87 41.03
C LYS A 2 -15.83 2.71 40.18
N ASN A 3 -16.62 2.33 39.18
CA ASN A 3 -16.23 2.13 37.78
C ASN A 3 -14.95 1.32 37.54
N PHE A 4 -15.05 -0.02 37.62
CA PHE A 4 -13.94 -0.90 37.23
C PHE A 4 -14.30 -1.88 36.11
N PHE A 5 -15.31 -1.56 35.30
CA PHE A 5 -15.80 -2.42 34.21
C PHE A 5 -15.84 -1.71 32.85
N LEU A 6 -15.00 -0.69 32.67
CA LEU A 6 -14.86 0.07 31.42
C LEU A 6 -13.43 -0.01 30.84
N VAL A 7 -12.67 -1.07 31.15
CA VAL A 7 -11.25 -1.16 30.73
C VAL A 7 -10.98 -2.34 29.79
N MET A 8 -12.01 -3.09 29.38
CA MET A 8 -11.82 -4.31 28.58
C MET A 8 -12.51 -4.27 27.21
N THR A 9 -12.78 -3.08 26.68
CA THR A 9 -13.37 -2.90 25.33
C THR A 9 -12.67 -1.82 24.50
N VAL A 10 -11.55 -1.27 24.99
CA VAL A 10 -10.75 -0.25 24.29
C VAL A 10 -9.28 -0.70 24.22
N ALA A 11 -9.07 -1.94 23.74
CA ALA A 11 -7.74 -2.49 23.49
C ALA A 11 -7.57 -3.03 22.06
N PHE A 12 -8.57 -2.82 21.20
CA PHE A 12 -8.55 -3.28 19.79
C PHE A 12 -8.54 -2.11 18.79
N CYS A 13 -8.16 -0.90 19.21
CA CYS A 13 -8.14 0.28 18.34
C CYS A 13 -6.78 0.99 18.25
N PHE A 14 -5.69 0.39 18.72
CA PHE A 14 -4.35 1.01 18.72
C PHE A 14 -3.28 0.16 18.01
N LEU A 15 -3.69 -0.71 17.07
CA LEU A 15 -2.76 -1.33 16.12
C LEU A 15 -2.81 -0.60 14.76
N SER A 16 -3.18 0.69 14.74
CA SER A 16 -2.75 1.54 13.63
C SER A 16 -1.26 1.75 13.83
N CYS A 17 -0.44 1.06 13.05
CA CYS A 17 0.94 1.48 12.85
C CYS A 17 0.90 2.95 12.40
N ASP A 18 1.82 3.76 12.91
CA ASP A 18 1.74 5.22 12.81
C ASP A 18 2.40 5.69 11.51
N ASN A 19 1.59 5.98 10.49
CA ASN A 19 1.95 6.76 9.29
C ASN A 19 0.99 7.95 9.08
N ASP A 20 -0.12 7.99 9.83
CA ASP A 20 -1.11 9.08 9.77
C ASP A 20 -0.66 10.34 10.58
N ASP A 21 0.54 10.33 11.18
CA ASP A 21 1.12 11.44 11.94
C ASP A 21 2.21 12.24 11.19
N GLY A 22 2.48 11.86 9.94
CA GLY A 22 3.50 12.50 9.10
C GLY A 22 4.92 12.12 9.51
N ASN A 23 5.12 10.87 9.93
CA ASN A 23 6.43 10.36 10.37
C ASN A 23 6.75 8.95 9.85
N ALA A 24 6.08 8.47 8.80
CA ALA A 24 6.44 7.21 8.17
C ALA A 24 7.78 7.27 7.47
N THR A 25 8.50 6.15 7.53
CA THR A 25 9.92 6.08 7.19
C THR A 25 10.22 6.33 5.73
N ASN A 26 9.22 6.24 4.86
CA ASN A 26 9.34 6.57 3.45
C ASN A 26 8.78 7.94 3.06
N GLU A 27 8.08 8.72 3.91
CA GLU A 27 7.38 9.98 3.56
C GLU A 27 8.08 10.89 2.51
N SER A 28 9.38 11.11 2.69
CA SER A 28 10.18 11.99 1.83
C SER A 28 10.93 11.25 0.71
N GLN A 29 11.33 10.00 0.94
CA GLN A 29 12.15 9.19 0.04
C GLN A 29 11.84 7.70 0.22
N CYS A 30 11.83 6.95 -0.89
CA CYS A 30 11.67 5.50 -0.88
C CYS A 30 12.94 4.83 -0.32
N ASN A 31 13.05 4.73 1.00
CA ASN A 31 14.19 4.11 1.65
C ASN A 31 14.11 2.58 1.63
N TYR A 32 12.88 2.05 1.61
CA TYR A 32 12.57 0.62 1.53
C TYR A 32 11.70 0.33 0.32
N GLU A 33 12.32 0.17 -0.86
CA GLU A 33 11.63 -0.19 -2.10
C GLU A 33 11.04 -1.61 -2.03
N GLY A 34 9.73 -1.73 -2.22
CA GLY A 34 8.98 -2.97 -2.22
C GLY A 34 7.64 -2.88 -1.49
N LEU A 35 7.17 -4.03 -1.02
CA LEU A 35 6.09 -4.15 -0.04
C LEU A 35 6.70 -4.28 1.35
N SER A 36 6.46 -3.28 2.21
CA SER A 36 6.95 -3.24 3.59
C SER A 36 5.82 -3.08 4.60
N TYR A 37 6.13 -3.34 5.87
CA TYR A 37 5.27 -3.01 7.00
C TYR A 37 6.12 -2.49 8.15
N TYR A 38 5.48 -1.72 9.02
CA TYR A 38 6.11 -1.23 10.25
C TYR A 38 5.81 -2.20 11.40
N ASP A 39 6.85 -2.72 12.03
CA ASP A 39 6.73 -3.76 13.04
C ASP A 39 6.53 -3.22 14.47
N VAL A 40 6.47 -4.12 15.46
CA VAL A 40 6.21 -3.76 16.87
C VAL A 40 7.42 -3.14 17.58
N ASP A 41 8.61 -3.29 17.01
CA ASP A 41 9.87 -2.76 17.53
C ASP A 41 10.21 -1.39 16.93
N ASN A 42 9.35 -0.86 16.05
CA ASN A 42 9.50 0.39 15.29
C ASN A 42 10.53 0.30 14.15
N ASP A 43 10.67 -0.88 13.56
CA ASP A 43 11.52 -1.12 12.41
C ASP A 43 10.68 -1.41 11.15
N ASP A 44 11.15 -0.91 10.00
CA ASP A 44 10.58 -1.26 8.70
C ASP A 44 11.06 -2.63 8.25
N GLU A 45 10.10 -3.52 7.99
CA GLU A 45 10.36 -4.86 7.51
C GLU A 45 9.88 -5.01 6.07
N THR A 46 10.79 -5.38 5.16
CA THR A 46 10.47 -5.62 3.75
C THR A 46 9.97 -7.05 3.56
N LEU A 47 8.69 -7.21 3.20
CA LEU A 47 8.07 -8.51 2.91
C LEU A 47 8.43 -9.00 1.51
N ILE A 48 8.35 -8.12 0.53
CA ILE A 48 8.67 -8.42 -0.88
C ILE A 48 9.51 -7.26 -1.39
N PRO A 49 10.78 -7.51 -1.75
CA PRO A 49 11.63 -6.44 -2.28
C PRO A 49 11.14 -6.03 -3.66
N GLU A 50 11.36 -4.76 -4.02
CA GLU A 50 11.00 -4.22 -5.35
C GLU A 50 11.54 -5.04 -6.51
N SER A 51 12.74 -5.61 -6.38
CA SER A 51 13.33 -6.51 -7.38
C SER A 51 12.51 -7.77 -7.70
N ASN A 52 11.49 -8.08 -6.88
CA ASN A 52 10.52 -9.16 -7.10
C ASN A 52 9.08 -8.65 -7.24
N LEU A 53 8.91 -7.36 -7.52
CA LEU A 53 7.65 -6.75 -7.89
C LEU A 53 7.71 -6.29 -9.35
N THR A 54 6.54 -6.23 -9.96
CA THR A 54 6.36 -5.61 -11.26
C THR A 54 5.17 -4.67 -11.19
N THR A 55 5.40 -3.43 -11.58
CA THR A 55 4.41 -2.35 -11.53
C THR A 55 4.06 -1.88 -12.93
N THR A 56 2.77 -1.90 -13.26
CA THR A 56 2.24 -1.37 -14.51
C THR A 56 1.27 -0.23 -14.25
N TYR A 57 1.53 0.91 -14.89
CA TYR A 57 0.62 2.05 -14.92
C TYR A 57 -0.25 1.99 -16.18
N TYR A 58 -1.56 2.11 -15.99
CA TYR A 58 -2.56 2.08 -17.06
C TYR A 58 -3.25 3.44 -17.14
N PRO A 59 -2.81 4.41 -17.98
CA PRO A 59 -3.45 5.73 -18.06
C PRO A 59 -4.91 5.71 -18.56
N ASN A 60 -5.35 4.65 -19.25
CA ASN A 60 -6.70 4.53 -19.81
C ASN A 60 -7.38 3.18 -19.54
N ASN A 61 -7.23 2.63 -18.33
CA ASN A 61 -7.68 1.28 -17.98
C ASN A 61 -9.15 0.98 -18.35
N SER A 62 -10.11 1.67 -17.72
CA SER A 62 -11.56 1.45 -17.95
C SER A 62 -12.18 2.48 -18.93
N GLY A 63 -11.33 3.16 -19.70
CA GLY A 63 -11.72 4.20 -20.65
C GLY A 63 -10.73 5.36 -20.68
N PRO A 64 -10.86 6.29 -21.64
CA PRO A 64 -9.95 7.42 -21.77
C PRO A 64 -9.89 8.27 -20.50
N GLY A 65 -8.67 8.44 -19.96
CA GLY A 65 -8.42 9.23 -18.75
C GLY A 65 -8.90 8.60 -17.45
N ILE A 66 -9.16 7.28 -17.43
CA ILE A 66 -9.44 6.53 -16.19
C ILE A 66 -8.20 5.71 -15.86
N PRO A 67 -7.26 6.29 -15.10
CA PRO A 67 -6.00 5.64 -14.81
C PRO A 67 -6.12 4.58 -13.72
N ALA A 68 -5.21 3.59 -13.73
CA ALA A 68 -5.08 2.58 -12.69
C ALA A 68 -3.62 2.10 -12.57
N VAL A 69 -3.31 1.45 -11.46
CA VAL A 69 -2.03 0.78 -11.22
C VAL A 69 -2.30 -0.68 -10.86
N GLU A 70 -1.41 -1.55 -11.34
CA GLU A 70 -1.30 -2.95 -10.93
C GLU A 70 0.14 -3.19 -10.45
N ILE A 71 0.28 -3.82 -9.28
CA ILE A 71 1.55 -4.28 -8.72
C ILE A 71 1.41 -5.78 -8.48
N TYR A 72 2.34 -6.59 -8.96
CA TYR A 72 2.31 -8.04 -8.72
C TYR A 72 3.68 -8.62 -8.46
N LYS A 73 3.70 -9.77 -7.78
CA LYS A 73 4.94 -10.51 -7.51
C LYS A 73 5.47 -11.15 -8.80
N THR A 74 6.68 -10.79 -9.20
CA THR A 74 7.23 -11.09 -10.53
C THR A 74 7.46 -12.59 -10.78
N ASP A 75 7.92 -13.31 -9.76
CA ASP A 75 8.32 -14.72 -9.88
C ASP A 75 7.14 -15.71 -9.96
N ASP A 76 5.98 -15.41 -9.35
CA ASP A 76 4.88 -16.36 -9.23
C ASP A 76 3.45 -15.78 -9.18
N VAL A 77 3.26 -14.46 -9.39
CA VAL A 77 1.96 -13.75 -9.36
C VAL A 77 1.07 -14.08 -8.16
N SER A 78 1.65 -14.62 -7.08
CA SER A 78 0.89 -15.02 -5.90
C SER A 78 0.39 -13.82 -5.09
N MET A 79 0.96 -12.64 -5.34
CA MET A 79 0.46 -11.37 -4.84
C MET A 79 0.12 -10.46 -6.02
N VAL A 80 -1.06 -9.84 -5.96
CA VAL A 80 -1.53 -8.82 -6.92
C VAL A 80 -2.26 -7.74 -6.14
N PHE A 81 -1.88 -6.49 -6.38
CA PHE A 81 -2.54 -5.30 -5.88
C PHE A 81 -3.00 -4.44 -7.07
N THR A 82 -4.23 -3.94 -7.01
CA THR A 82 -4.76 -3.01 -8.02
C THR A 82 -5.48 -1.84 -7.36
N THR A 83 -5.37 -0.65 -7.95
CA THR A 83 -6.09 0.54 -7.50
C THR A 83 -6.25 1.57 -8.63
N ASP A 84 -7.30 2.38 -8.55
CA ASP A 84 -7.51 3.59 -9.38
C ASP A 84 -7.03 4.88 -8.68
N VAL A 85 -6.54 4.77 -7.44
CA VAL A 85 -6.01 5.88 -6.67
C VAL A 85 -4.60 6.21 -7.17
N VAL A 86 -4.49 7.02 -8.21
CA VAL A 86 -3.20 7.35 -8.86
C VAL A 86 -2.83 8.83 -8.79
N THR A 87 -3.56 9.60 -7.99
CA THR A 87 -3.31 11.04 -7.81
C THR A 87 -2.71 11.27 -6.44
N LEU A 88 -1.66 12.09 -6.36
CA LEU A 88 -1.01 12.46 -5.11
C LEU A 88 -2.03 12.94 -4.06
N ASN A 89 -1.93 12.38 -2.85
CA ASN A 89 -2.79 12.60 -1.68
C ASN A 89 -4.24 12.16 -1.87
N ALA A 90 -4.58 11.46 -2.96
CA ALA A 90 -5.90 10.87 -3.10
C ALA A 90 -6.03 9.67 -2.18
N THR A 91 -7.24 9.49 -1.65
CA THR A 91 -7.64 8.34 -0.85
C THR A 91 -8.72 7.57 -1.58
N GLY A 92 -8.74 6.25 -1.43
CA GLY A 92 -9.77 5.41 -2.00
C GLY A 92 -9.60 3.96 -1.57
N THR A 93 -9.89 3.05 -2.48
CA THR A 93 -9.76 1.61 -2.24
C THR A 93 -8.88 0.96 -3.29
N GLY A 94 -8.37 -0.21 -2.94
CA GLY A 94 -7.71 -1.12 -3.87
C GLY A 94 -8.12 -2.55 -3.58
N ASP A 95 -7.78 -3.45 -4.48
CA ASP A 95 -7.97 -4.88 -4.31
C ASP A 95 -6.61 -5.55 -4.15
N LEU A 96 -6.43 -6.27 -3.04
CA LEU A 96 -5.20 -6.97 -2.69
C LEU A 96 -5.45 -8.47 -2.58
N THR A 97 -4.65 -9.24 -3.31
CA THR A 97 -4.56 -10.70 -3.22
C THR A 97 -3.17 -11.06 -2.74
N ILE A 98 -3.06 -11.94 -1.73
CA ILE A 98 -1.78 -12.46 -1.22
C ILE A 98 -1.84 -13.98 -1.20
N ASN A 99 -0.73 -14.64 -1.55
CA ASN A 99 -0.58 -16.10 -1.61
C ASN A 99 -1.67 -16.81 -2.45
N ASN A 100 -2.11 -16.21 -3.56
CA ASN A 100 -3.23 -16.69 -4.38
C ASN A 100 -4.54 -16.88 -3.57
N GLY A 101 -4.69 -16.15 -2.48
CA GLY A 101 -5.83 -16.21 -1.58
C GLY A 101 -7.06 -15.48 -2.12
N GLN A 102 -7.98 -15.19 -1.20
CA GLN A 102 -9.15 -14.37 -1.51
C GLN A 102 -8.72 -12.90 -1.69
N THR A 103 -9.16 -12.29 -2.78
CA THR A 103 -9.01 -10.85 -3.00
C THR A 103 -9.77 -10.08 -1.92
N THR A 104 -9.09 -9.14 -1.28
CA THR A 104 -9.62 -8.32 -0.20
C THR A 104 -9.53 -6.85 -0.58
N THR A 105 -10.62 -6.11 -0.36
CA THR A 105 -10.63 -4.67 -0.55
C THR A 105 -9.92 -3.99 0.62
N VAL A 106 -8.97 -3.12 0.31
CA VAL A 106 -8.13 -2.38 1.25
C VAL A 106 -8.33 -0.87 1.08
N ASN A 107 -8.11 -0.09 2.12
CA ASN A 107 -8.06 1.37 1.97
C ASN A 107 -6.69 1.76 1.43
N VAL A 108 -6.65 2.76 0.55
CA VAL A 108 -5.42 3.19 -0.13
C VAL A 108 -5.27 4.70 0.01
N ILE A 109 -4.06 5.15 0.33
CA ILE A 109 -3.65 6.55 0.24
C ILE A 109 -2.47 6.61 -0.74
N CYS A 110 -2.56 7.46 -1.77
CA CYS A 110 -1.45 7.64 -2.71
C CYS A 110 -0.52 8.75 -2.23
N GLN A 111 0.69 8.39 -1.81
CA GLN A 111 1.70 9.33 -1.30
C GLN A 111 2.67 9.84 -2.38
N ARG A 112 2.80 9.10 -3.48
CA ARG A 112 3.55 9.48 -4.70
C ARG A 112 2.87 8.90 -5.93
N ALA A 113 2.84 9.70 -6.99
CA ALA A 113 2.08 9.42 -8.21
C ALA A 113 2.93 9.67 -9.47
N GLY A 114 3.74 8.67 -9.83
CA GLY A 114 4.44 8.62 -11.11
C GLY A 114 3.50 8.34 -12.28
N THR A 115 3.96 8.59 -13.49
CA THR A 115 3.21 8.37 -14.74
C THR A 115 4.05 7.78 -15.87
N ALA A 116 5.35 7.64 -15.67
CA ALA A 116 6.29 7.09 -16.65
C ALA A 116 7.17 5.98 -16.06
N VAL A 117 7.71 5.12 -16.93
CA VAL A 117 8.66 4.08 -16.53
C VAL A 117 9.86 4.70 -15.80
N GLY A 118 10.23 4.12 -14.66
CA GLY A 118 11.29 4.62 -13.79
C GLY A 118 10.84 5.68 -12.77
N GLU A 119 9.59 6.15 -12.84
CA GLU A 119 9.00 6.98 -11.79
C GLU A 119 8.37 6.12 -10.68
N GLU A 120 8.13 6.74 -9.53
CA GLU A 120 7.70 6.05 -8.31
C GLU A 120 6.18 6.12 -8.12
N PHE A 121 5.57 5.01 -7.70
CA PHE A 121 4.31 5.03 -6.98
C PHE A 121 4.56 4.68 -5.51
N ARG A 122 3.85 5.38 -4.62
CA ARG A 122 3.83 5.02 -3.21
C ARG A 122 2.42 5.01 -2.65
N TYR A 123 2.12 3.96 -1.91
CA TYR A 123 0.82 3.70 -1.32
C TYR A 123 0.92 3.29 0.12
N ASP A 124 0.12 3.93 0.97
CA ASP A 124 -0.24 3.35 2.27
C ASP A 124 -1.49 2.51 2.07
N ILE A 125 -1.46 1.31 2.62
CA ILE A 125 -2.57 0.38 2.55
C ILE A 125 -2.96 -0.03 3.96
N THR A 126 -4.22 0.19 4.31
CA THR A 126 -4.76 -0.23 5.61
C THR A 126 -5.91 -1.20 5.47
N LEU A 127 -5.91 -2.24 6.32
CA LEU A 127 -7.00 -3.20 6.44
C LEU A 127 -7.10 -3.72 7.88
N SER A 128 -8.26 -3.55 8.52
CA SER A 128 -8.59 -4.16 9.82
C SER A 128 -7.54 -3.94 10.92
N GLY A 129 -6.87 -2.79 10.94
CA GLY A 129 -5.80 -2.49 11.91
C GLY A 129 -4.45 -3.13 11.57
N PHE A 130 -4.22 -3.42 10.29
CA PHE A 130 -2.90 -3.69 9.73
C PHE A 130 -2.59 -2.64 8.68
N GLU A 131 -1.35 -2.20 8.63
CA GLU A 131 -0.85 -1.23 7.66
C GLU A 131 0.38 -1.78 6.95
N VAL A 132 0.41 -1.63 5.64
CA VAL A 132 1.56 -1.92 4.78
C VAL A 132 1.78 -0.78 3.82
N GLU A 133 3.01 -0.64 3.35
CA GLU A 133 3.37 0.34 2.34
C GLU A 133 3.84 -0.37 1.07
N PHE A 134 3.39 0.11 -0.09
CA PHE A 134 4.09 -0.13 -1.34
C PHE A 134 4.90 1.10 -1.69
N CYS A 135 6.19 0.90 -1.94
CA CYS A 135 7.06 1.90 -2.52
C CYS A 135 7.76 1.29 -3.73
N VAL A 136 7.26 1.57 -4.93
CA VAL A 136 7.57 0.81 -6.14
C VAL A 136 7.93 1.71 -7.32
N VAL A 137 8.67 1.16 -8.27
CA VAL A 137 9.06 1.81 -9.52
C VAL A 137 8.18 1.30 -10.66
N ILE A 138 7.72 2.20 -11.53
CA ILE A 138 6.94 1.83 -12.69
C ILE A 138 7.85 1.09 -13.69
N ASP A 139 7.58 -0.18 -13.94
CA ASP A 139 8.27 -0.98 -14.96
C ASP A 139 7.66 -0.82 -16.35
N GLY A 140 6.34 -0.60 -16.41
CA GLY A 140 5.58 -0.54 -17.64
C GLY A 140 4.48 0.50 -17.63
N VAL A 141 4.23 1.09 -18.80
CA VAL A 141 3.04 1.92 -19.06
C VAL A 141 2.24 1.26 -20.16
N ASN A 142 0.99 0.92 -19.87
CA ASN A 142 0.07 0.29 -20.82
C ASN A 142 -1.04 1.26 -21.23
N PRO A 143 -0.95 1.89 -22.42
CA PRO A 143 -1.80 3.00 -22.83
C PRO A 143 -3.25 2.63 -23.10
#